data_AF-A0A3M2T8Z4-F1
#
_entry.id   AF-A0A3M2T8Z4-F1
#
_cell.length_a   1.000
_cell.length_b   1.000
_cell.length_c   1.000
_cell.angle_alpha   90.00
_cell.angle_beta   90.00
_cell.angle_gamma   90.00
#
_symmetry.space_group_name_H-M   'P 1'
#
loop_
_entity.id
_entity.type
_entity.pdbx_description
1 polymer ?
#
loop_
_entity_poly.entity_id
_entity_poly.type
_entity_poly.pdbx_seq_one_letter_code
_entity_poly.pdbx_strand_id
1 'polypeptide(L)'
;MCFCFGPRLPQCERDFINAHYDIRLKMGERWESYLCAGAAEEWIPKYRAEESVGDAILQRQSRLRKSKLKMQSEKKDELGKGLPDEAVVKKLEDEINQMEIEYHRHQERLNNQGQTARGAAANAEECVLLRNHHDRHGRTYAWIYDQGRCADYGGCCARNCGCCEKPLRKYIRPTSGGRKKLIEVRGHCTAECACCIRSQGYYKPHERLPPTAFTNKDC
;
A
#
# COMPACT_ATOMS: atom_id res chain seq x y z
N MET A 1 -27.80 -8.21 -38.14
CA MET A 1 -26.48 -7.78 -37.60
C MET A 1 -26.44 -8.16 -36.13
N CYS A 2 -25.60 -9.14 -35.75
CA CYS A 2 -25.37 -9.46 -34.34
C CYS A 2 -24.43 -8.39 -33.77
N PHE A 3 -24.93 -7.58 -32.84
CA PHE A 3 -24.07 -6.74 -32.01
C PHE A 3 -23.30 -7.65 -31.06
N CYS A 4 -22.02 -7.87 -31.34
CA CYS A 4 -21.10 -8.45 -30.39
C CYS A 4 -20.89 -7.43 -29.26
N PHE A 5 -21.75 -7.47 -28.24
CA PHE A 5 -21.47 -6.80 -26.98
C PHE A 5 -20.16 -7.39 -26.45
N GLY A 6 -19.13 -6.54 -26.32
CA GLY A 6 -17.87 -6.92 -25.68
C GLY A 6 -18.10 -7.57 -24.31
N PRO A 7 -17.07 -8.24 -23.75
CA PRO A 7 -17.23 -8.94 -22.49
C PRO A 7 -17.78 -7.99 -21.41
N ARG A 8 -18.95 -8.31 -20.86
CA ARG A 8 -19.57 -7.54 -19.78
C ARG A 8 -18.57 -7.41 -18.63
N LEU A 9 -18.35 -6.20 -18.14
CA LEU A 9 -17.48 -5.94 -16.99
C LEU A 9 -17.89 -6.81 -15.80
N PRO A 10 -16.96 -7.39 -15.00
CA PRO A 10 -17.26 -8.10 -13.77
C PRO A 10 -18.12 -7.28 -12.81
N GLN A 11 -18.89 -7.97 -11.97
CA GLN A 11 -19.79 -7.31 -11.01
C GLN A 11 -19.05 -6.30 -10.13
N CYS A 12 -17.86 -6.63 -9.61
CA CYS A 12 -17.09 -5.73 -8.74
C CYS A 12 -16.68 -4.42 -9.43
N GLU A 13 -16.42 -4.44 -10.74
CA GLU A 13 -16.08 -3.24 -11.51
C GLU A 13 -17.33 -2.41 -11.82
N ARG A 14 -18.46 -3.05 -12.12
CA ARG A 14 -19.75 -2.35 -12.28
C ARG A 14 -20.20 -1.69 -10.97
N ASP A 15 -20.07 -2.39 -9.85
CA ASP A 15 -20.41 -1.87 -8.52
C ASP A 15 -19.61 -0.61 -8.20
N PHE A 16 -18.32 -0.62 -8.53
CA PHE A 16 -17.47 0.56 -8.38
C PHE A 16 -17.93 1.71 -9.29
N ILE A 17 -18.12 1.46 -10.60
CA ILE A 17 -18.50 2.50 -11.55
C ILE A 17 -19.79 3.19 -11.13
N ASN A 18 -20.80 2.42 -10.74
CA ASN A 18 -22.08 2.98 -10.28
C ASN A 18 -21.90 3.82 -9.01
N ALA A 19 -21.23 3.29 -7.98
CA ALA A 19 -21.02 4.01 -6.73
C ALA A 19 -20.13 5.27 -6.92
N HIS A 20 -19.15 5.21 -7.81
CA HIS A 20 -18.28 6.34 -8.15
C HIS A 20 -19.04 7.42 -8.91
N TYR A 21 -19.91 7.01 -9.85
CA TYR A 21 -20.79 7.91 -10.58
C TYR A 21 -21.75 8.66 -9.65
N ASP A 22 -22.38 7.97 -8.70
CA ASP A 22 -23.28 8.59 -7.73
C ASP A 22 -22.58 9.65 -6.87
N ILE A 23 -21.33 9.38 -6.46
CA ILE A 23 -20.51 10.36 -5.72
C ILE A 23 -20.14 11.55 -6.62
N ARG A 24 -19.78 11.31 -7.88
CA ARG A 24 -19.45 12.37 -8.86
C ARG A 24 -20.65 13.25 -9.17
N LEU A 25 -21.86 12.70 -9.28
CA LEU A 25 -23.08 13.48 -9.42
C LEU A 25 -23.30 14.38 -8.20
N LYS A 26 -23.19 13.83 -6.98
CA LYS A 26 -23.28 14.62 -5.73
C LYS A 26 -22.25 15.75 -5.69
N MET A 27 -21.04 15.55 -6.22
CA MET A 27 -20.02 16.61 -6.30
C MET A 27 -20.43 17.73 -7.27
N GLY A 28 -21.03 17.39 -8.42
CA GLY A 28 -21.52 18.37 -9.39
C GLY A 28 -22.74 19.14 -8.92
N GLU A 29 -23.59 18.53 -8.09
CA GLU A 29 -24.79 19.14 -7.51
C GLU A 29 -24.49 19.97 -6.24
N ARG A 30 -23.40 19.69 -5.53
CA ARG A 30 -23.06 20.28 -4.22
C ARG A 30 -21.93 21.30 -4.33
N TRP A 31 -22.21 22.47 -4.90
CA TRP A 31 -21.30 23.63 -4.85
C TRP A 31 -21.16 24.23 -3.44
N GLU A 32 -22.11 24.01 -2.53
CA GLU A 32 -22.17 24.77 -1.26
C GLU A 32 -22.29 23.88 0.00
N SER A 33 -21.15 23.67 0.65
CA SER A 33 -21.05 23.66 2.12
C SER A 33 -19.58 23.81 2.50
N TYR A 34 -19.15 25.05 2.74
CA TYR A 34 -17.78 25.41 3.12
C TYR A 34 -17.28 24.65 4.36
N LEU A 35 -18.17 24.20 5.24
CA LEU A 35 -17.82 23.42 6.44
C LEU A 35 -17.38 21.98 6.12
N CYS A 36 -18.06 21.30 5.19
CA CYS A 36 -17.67 19.94 4.79
C CYS A 36 -16.45 19.94 3.87
N ALA A 37 -16.27 20.98 3.04
CA ALA A 37 -15.11 21.13 2.18
C ALA A 37 -13.81 21.25 2.98
N GLY A 38 -13.77 22.13 4.00
CA GLY A 38 -12.58 22.32 4.85
C GLY A 38 -12.21 21.06 5.65
N ALA A 39 -13.20 20.33 6.19
CA ALA A 39 -12.95 19.08 6.90
C ALA A 39 -12.31 18.00 6.00
N ALA A 40 -12.72 17.92 4.73
CA ALA A 40 -12.12 16.98 3.79
C ALA A 40 -10.74 17.44 3.27
N GLU A 41 -10.52 18.75 3.10
CA GLU A 41 -9.21 19.31 2.77
C GLU A 41 -8.17 19.02 3.85
N GLU A 42 -8.56 18.99 5.12
CA GLU A 42 -7.67 18.60 6.21
C GLU A 42 -7.53 17.07 6.35
N TRP A 43 -8.63 16.34 6.20
CA TRP A 43 -8.67 14.90 6.42
C TRP A 43 -7.93 14.10 5.33
N ILE A 44 -8.16 14.41 4.04
CA ILE A 44 -7.60 13.63 2.92
C ILE A 44 -6.07 13.59 2.95
N PRO A 45 -5.35 14.71 3.12
CA PRO A 45 -3.88 14.70 3.20
C PRO A 45 -3.38 13.91 4.41
N LYS A 46 -4.02 14.04 5.58
CA LYS A 46 -3.66 13.29 6.79
C LYS A 46 -3.83 11.80 6.59
N TYR A 47 -4.95 11.38 5.98
CA TYR A 47 -5.22 9.98 5.69
C TYR A 47 -4.21 9.40 4.70
N ARG A 48 -3.94 10.10 3.59
CA ARG A 48 -2.96 9.68 2.59
C ARG A 48 -1.54 9.64 3.15
N ALA A 49 -1.17 10.59 4.00
CA ALA A 49 0.12 10.59 4.68
C ALA A 49 0.28 9.40 5.61
N GLU A 50 -0.79 9.00 6.31
CA GLU A 50 -0.78 7.77 7.12
C GLU A 50 -0.69 6.52 6.24
N GLU A 51 -1.42 6.42 5.13
CA GLU A 51 -1.29 5.30 4.17
C GLU A 51 0.13 5.16 3.63
N SER A 52 0.78 6.28 3.29
CA SER A 52 2.19 6.28 2.85
C SER A 52 3.11 5.68 3.91
N VAL A 53 2.83 5.88 5.20
CA VAL A 53 3.57 5.21 6.28
C VAL A 53 3.32 3.70 6.26
N GLY A 54 2.08 3.26 6.07
CA GLY A 54 1.74 1.85 5.93
C GLY A 54 2.51 1.16 4.80
N ASP A 55 2.51 1.77 3.62
CA ASP A 55 3.27 1.29 2.46
C ASP A 55 4.78 1.24 2.76
N ALA A 56 5.33 2.27 3.40
CA ALA A 56 6.73 2.32 3.79
C ALA A 56 7.11 1.21 4.78
N ILE A 57 6.27 0.97 5.81
CA ILE A 57 6.47 -0.12 6.78
C ILE A 57 6.53 -1.46 6.06
N LEU A 58 5.54 -1.76 5.22
CA LEU A 58 5.45 -3.05 4.54
C LEU A 58 6.58 -3.25 3.52
N GLN A 59 7.00 -2.18 2.84
CA GLN A 59 8.14 -2.22 1.92
C GLN A 59 9.45 -2.49 2.66
N ARG A 60 9.66 -1.84 3.82
CA ARG A 60 10.82 -2.13 4.68
C ARG A 60 10.79 -3.57 5.17
N GLN A 61 9.66 -4.07 5.65
CA GLN A 61 9.51 -5.47 6.03
C GLN A 61 9.84 -6.43 4.88
N SER A 62 9.33 -6.14 3.67
CA SER A 62 9.61 -6.94 2.47
C SER A 62 11.11 -6.98 2.16
N ARG A 63 11.78 -5.83 2.25
CA ARG A 63 13.23 -5.70 2.07
C ARG A 63 14.00 -6.53 3.11
N LEU A 64 13.75 -6.30 4.39
CA LEU A 64 14.45 -6.99 5.48
C LEU A 64 14.24 -8.51 5.43
N ARG A 65 13.02 -8.98 5.13
CA ARG A 65 12.72 -10.41 4.96
C ARG A 65 13.50 -11.01 3.79
N LYS A 66 13.62 -10.30 2.66
CA LYS A 66 14.42 -10.75 1.51
C LYS A 66 15.90 -10.82 1.86
N SER A 67 16.45 -9.82 2.55
CA SER A 67 17.84 -9.83 3.01
C SER A 67 18.10 -11.01 3.95
N LYS A 68 17.19 -11.29 4.89
CA LYS A 68 17.26 -12.47 5.77
C LYS A 68 17.28 -13.78 4.98
N LEU A 69 16.37 -13.93 4.01
CA LEU A 69 16.29 -15.13 3.18
C LEU A 69 17.55 -15.33 2.34
N LYS A 70 18.11 -14.25 1.78
CA LYS A 70 19.35 -14.28 1.01
C LYS A 70 20.53 -14.77 1.86
N MET A 71 20.70 -14.22 3.07
CA MET A 71 21.74 -14.69 4.01
C MET A 71 21.56 -16.17 4.39
N GLN A 72 20.32 -16.64 4.51
CA GLN A 72 20.02 -18.04 4.80
C GLN A 72 20.28 -18.98 3.62
N SER A 73 20.09 -18.52 2.38
CA SER A 73 20.35 -19.31 1.17
C SER A 73 21.85 -19.39 0.84
N GLU A 74 22.58 -18.29 0.93
CA GLU A 74 24.03 -18.26 0.67
C GLU A 74 24.79 -19.20 1.62
N LYS A 75 24.29 -19.37 2.85
CA LYS A 75 24.79 -20.36 3.83
C LYS A 75 24.61 -21.82 3.37
N LYS A 76 23.54 -22.15 2.63
CA LYS A 76 23.28 -23.54 2.20
C LYS A 76 24.21 -23.96 1.07
N ASP A 77 24.67 -23.00 0.28
CA ASP A 77 25.52 -23.24 -0.88
C ASP A 77 27.01 -23.27 -0.51
N GLU A 78 27.42 -22.54 0.54
CA GLU A 78 28.80 -22.53 1.04
C GLU A 78 28.99 -23.32 2.35
N LEU A 79 29.11 -24.63 2.22
CA LEU A 79 29.49 -25.53 3.31
C LEU A 79 30.96 -25.29 3.74
N GLY A 80 31.27 -24.17 4.40
CA GLY A 80 32.63 -24.01 4.94
C GLY A 80 33.13 -22.67 5.48
N LYS A 81 32.47 -21.51 5.30
CA LYS A 81 33.00 -20.24 5.86
C LYS A 81 31.94 -19.32 6.45
N GLY A 82 32.05 -19.14 7.77
CA GLY A 82 31.40 -18.09 8.56
C GLY A 82 29.92 -18.32 8.82
N LEU A 83 29.53 -18.48 10.09
CA LEU A 83 28.13 -18.25 10.46
C LEU A 83 27.74 -16.85 9.96
N PRO A 84 26.51 -16.63 9.42
CA PRO A 84 25.96 -15.28 9.39
C PRO A 84 26.09 -14.75 10.81
N ASP A 85 26.68 -13.56 10.97
CA ASP A 85 26.84 -12.97 12.29
C ASP A 85 25.49 -13.04 12.99
N GLU A 86 25.41 -13.86 14.04
CA GLU A 86 24.18 -14.13 14.76
C GLU A 86 23.58 -12.81 15.26
N ALA A 87 24.44 -11.82 15.53
CA ALA A 87 24.03 -10.47 15.84
C ALA A 87 23.34 -9.75 14.66
N VAL A 88 23.75 -9.98 13.41
CA VAL A 88 23.11 -9.41 12.21
C VAL A 88 21.74 -10.04 11.97
N VAL A 89 21.62 -11.37 12.08
CA VAL A 89 20.32 -12.06 11.95
C VAL A 89 19.35 -11.60 13.03
N LYS A 90 19.83 -11.50 14.28
CA LYS A 90 19.04 -10.98 15.39
C LYS A 90 18.60 -9.54 15.14
N LYS A 91 19.48 -8.66 14.66
CA LYS A 91 19.11 -7.27 14.28
C LYS A 91 18.03 -7.22 13.19
N LEU A 92 18.11 -8.09 12.17
CA LEU A 92 17.06 -8.18 11.14
C LEU A 92 15.72 -8.58 11.76
N GLU A 93 15.71 -9.57 12.64
CA GLU A 93 14.50 -10.03 13.33
C GLU A 93 13.93 -8.95 14.24
N ASP A 94 14.77 -8.28 15.02
CA ASP A 94 14.38 -7.18 15.91
C ASP A 94 13.74 -6.04 15.09
N GLU A 95 14.32 -5.65 13.94
CA GLU A 95 13.73 -4.64 13.06
C GLU A 95 12.42 -5.09 12.39
N ILE A 96 12.33 -6.36 11.94
CA ILE A 96 11.09 -6.90 11.36
C ILE A 96 9.97 -6.88 12.41
N ASN A 97 10.26 -7.26 13.65
CA ASN A 97 9.33 -7.23 14.77
C ASN A 97 8.89 -5.80 15.11
N GLN A 98 9.84 -4.86 15.14
CA GLN A 98 9.52 -3.44 15.31
C GLN A 98 8.58 -2.95 14.20
N MET A 99 8.81 -3.36 12.95
CA MET A 99 7.92 -3.00 11.85
C MET A 99 6.54 -3.63 11.95
N GLU A 100 6.39 -4.86 12.49
CA GLU A 100 5.06 -5.42 12.75
C GLU A 100 4.31 -4.59 13.80
N ILE A 101 4.98 -4.19 14.89
CA ILE A 101 4.39 -3.30 15.92
C ILE A 101 3.95 -1.98 15.29
N GLU A 102 4.82 -1.34 14.49
CA GLU A 102 4.49 -0.09 13.83
C GLU A 102 3.34 -0.25 12.81
N TYR A 103 3.27 -1.38 12.12
CA TYR A 103 2.16 -1.67 11.21
C TYR A 103 0.84 -1.76 11.96
N HIS A 104 0.82 -2.43 13.11
CA HIS A 104 -0.37 -2.49 13.97
C HIS A 104 -0.80 -1.10 14.45
N ARG A 105 0.12 -0.29 14.95
CA ARG A 105 -0.16 1.11 15.36
C ARG A 105 -0.67 1.97 14.22
N HIS A 106 -0.10 1.80 13.03
CA HIS A 106 -0.54 2.44 11.81
C HIS A 106 -1.99 2.06 11.45
N GLN A 107 -2.35 0.78 11.54
CA GLN A 107 -3.72 0.32 11.28
C GLN A 107 -4.72 0.90 12.29
N GLU A 108 -4.36 1.02 13.57
CA GLU A 108 -5.17 1.70 14.58
C GLU A 108 -5.40 3.18 14.22
N ARG A 109 -4.34 3.90 13.82
CA ARG A 109 -4.45 5.30 13.38
C ARG A 109 -5.33 5.45 12.15
N LEU A 110 -5.16 4.61 11.13
CA LEU A 110 -6.02 4.62 9.93
C LEU A 110 -7.47 4.30 10.26
N ASN A 111 -7.72 3.35 11.16
CA ASN A 111 -9.09 3.01 11.56
C ASN A 111 -9.76 4.18 12.28
N ASN A 112 -9.04 4.84 13.20
CA ASN A 112 -9.55 6.01 13.90
C ASN A 112 -9.85 7.17 12.95
N GLN A 113 -8.94 7.45 12.00
CA GLN A 113 -9.17 8.45 10.95
C GLN A 113 -10.31 8.05 10.00
N GLY A 114 -10.44 6.77 9.65
CA GLY A 114 -11.52 6.28 8.81
C GLY A 114 -12.90 6.42 9.45
N GLN A 115 -12.99 6.31 10.77
CA GLN A 115 -14.24 6.55 11.51
C GLN A 115 -14.66 8.03 11.46
N THR A 116 -13.71 8.97 11.51
CA THR A 116 -14.01 10.41 11.44
C THR A 116 -14.38 10.88 10.02
N ALA A 117 -14.15 10.05 8.99
CA ALA A 117 -14.56 10.32 7.62
C ALA A 117 -16.07 10.12 7.37
N ARG A 118 -16.77 9.42 8.26
CA ARG A 118 -18.21 9.11 8.09
C ARG A 118 -19.03 10.39 8.23
N GLY A 119 -19.74 10.77 7.17
CA GLY A 119 -20.51 12.02 7.10
C GLY A 119 -19.74 13.24 6.61
N ALA A 120 -18.50 13.07 6.13
CA ALA A 120 -17.69 14.13 5.54
C ALA A 120 -18.13 14.50 4.11
N ALA A 121 -17.48 15.51 3.49
CA ALA A 121 -17.77 15.91 2.11
C ALA A 121 -17.58 14.77 1.09
N ALA A 122 -18.19 14.94 -0.09
CA ALA A 122 -18.20 13.94 -1.16
C ALA A 122 -16.80 13.49 -1.61
N ASN A 123 -15.78 14.36 -1.48
CA ASN A 123 -14.37 14.02 -1.76
C ASN A 123 -13.77 13.06 -0.73
N ALA A 124 -14.16 13.15 0.54
CA ALA A 124 -13.80 12.15 1.55
C ALA A 124 -14.52 10.82 1.28
N GLU A 125 -15.78 10.86 0.83
CA GLU A 125 -16.51 9.66 0.39
C GLU A 125 -15.83 9.00 -0.82
N GLU A 126 -15.43 9.76 -1.85
CA GLU A 126 -14.67 9.25 -3.00
C GLU A 126 -13.35 8.63 -2.53
N CYS A 127 -12.64 9.30 -1.61
CA CYS A 127 -11.40 8.80 -1.02
C CYS A 127 -11.60 7.42 -0.38
N VAL A 128 -12.64 7.25 0.44
CA VAL A 128 -12.97 5.97 1.08
C VAL A 128 -13.43 4.92 0.06
N LEU A 129 -14.23 5.31 -0.94
CA LEU A 129 -14.72 4.42 -2.00
C LEU A 129 -13.56 3.77 -2.75
N LEU A 130 -12.57 4.56 -3.18
CA LEU A 130 -11.41 4.10 -3.94
C LEU A 130 -10.58 3.04 -3.19
N ARG A 131 -10.62 3.03 -1.85
CA ARG A 131 -9.87 2.10 -0.98
C ARG A 131 -10.65 0.83 -0.66
N ASN A 132 -11.97 0.92 -0.69
CA ASN A 132 -12.85 -0.21 -0.37
C ASN A 132 -13.20 -1.05 -1.61
N HIS A 133 -13.20 -0.44 -2.79
CA HIS A 133 -13.46 -1.12 -4.05
C HIS A 133 -12.19 -1.66 -4.69
N HIS A 134 -12.33 -2.83 -5.33
CA HIS A 134 -11.22 -3.53 -5.96
C HIS A 134 -11.62 -3.94 -7.38
N ASP A 135 -10.65 -3.91 -8.29
CA ASP A 135 -10.82 -4.46 -9.63
C ASP A 135 -10.81 -6.00 -9.63
N ARG A 136 -10.95 -6.61 -10.82
CA ARG A 136 -10.88 -8.07 -10.97
C ARG A 136 -9.56 -8.71 -10.55
N HIS A 137 -8.49 -7.91 -10.41
CA HIS A 137 -7.16 -8.37 -10.03
C HIS A 137 -6.88 -8.16 -8.53
N GLY A 138 -7.87 -7.69 -7.76
CA GLY A 138 -7.75 -7.42 -6.34
C GLY A 138 -6.93 -6.16 -6.04
N ARG A 139 -6.79 -5.23 -6.99
CA ARG A 139 -6.17 -3.92 -6.79
C ARG A 139 -7.23 -2.94 -6.33
N THR A 140 -6.93 -2.14 -5.31
CA THR A 140 -7.81 -1.03 -4.95
C THR A 140 -7.83 0.00 -6.07
N TYR A 141 -8.95 0.68 -6.27
CA TYR A 141 -8.99 1.78 -7.24
C TYR A 141 -8.08 2.95 -6.84
N ALA A 142 -7.84 3.16 -5.54
CA ALA A 142 -6.82 4.10 -5.07
C ALA A 142 -5.44 3.77 -5.63
N TRP A 143 -5.05 2.48 -5.60
CA TRP A 143 -3.80 2.02 -6.20
C TRP A 143 -3.79 2.24 -7.72
N ILE A 144 -4.88 1.93 -8.42
CA ILE A 144 -4.98 2.12 -9.89
C ILE A 144 -4.78 3.60 -10.26
N TYR A 145 -5.45 4.51 -9.55
CA TYR A 145 -5.37 5.95 -9.84
C TYR A 145 -4.00 6.55 -9.54
N ASP A 146 -3.26 6.00 -8.57
CA ASP A 146 -1.94 6.50 -8.20
C ASP A 146 -0.79 5.92 -9.06
N GLN A 147 -1.09 5.03 -10.03
CA GLN A 147 -0.07 4.47 -10.93
C GLN A 147 0.66 5.55 -11.72
N GLY A 148 -0.07 6.53 -12.28
CA GLY A 148 0.51 7.64 -13.05
C GLY A 148 1.49 8.44 -12.20
N ARG A 149 1.07 8.86 -11.00
CA ARG A 149 1.93 9.59 -10.05
C ARG A 149 3.20 8.80 -9.71
N CYS A 150 3.08 7.48 -9.50
CA CYS A 150 4.24 6.64 -9.23
C CYS A 150 5.19 6.59 -10.44
N ALA A 151 4.67 6.54 -11.67
CA ALA A 151 5.47 6.56 -12.88
C ALA A 151 6.16 7.92 -13.09
N ASP A 152 5.44 9.03 -12.92
CA ASP A 152 5.95 10.40 -13.09
C ASP A 152 7.11 10.72 -12.13
N TYR A 153 7.10 10.15 -10.92
CA TYR A 153 8.21 10.25 -9.97
C TYR A 153 9.38 9.30 -10.24
N GLY A 154 9.40 8.60 -11.38
CA GLY A 154 10.44 7.60 -11.71
C GLY A 154 10.36 6.34 -10.83
N GLY A 155 9.19 6.06 -10.27
CA GLY A 155 8.93 4.91 -9.42
C GLY A 155 8.81 3.60 -10.19
N CYS A 156 8.33 2.56 -9.51
CA CYS A 156 8.27 1.21 -10.08
C CYS A 156 7.27 1.08 -11.23
N CYS A 157 6.23 1.92 -11.29
CA CYS A 157 5.24 1.90 -12.37
C CYS A 157 5.82 2.37 -13.73
N ALA A 158 6.93 3.11 -13.74
CA ALA A 158 7.65 3.47 -14.97
C ALA A 158 8.67 2.40 -15.42
N ARG A 159 8.72 1.23 -14.74
CA ARG A 159 9.75 0.20 -14.95
C ARG A 159 9.13 -1.19 -15.03
N ASN A 160 9.86 -2.14 -15.61
CA ASN A 160 9.43 -3.52 -15.73
C ASN A 160 9.64 -4.37 -14.45
N CYS A 161 9.96 -3.76 -13.30
CA CYS A 161 10.26 -4.50 -12.07
C CYS A 161 9.01 -5.05 -11.36
N GLY A 162 7.83 -4.46 -11.60
CA GLY A 162 6.53 -4.91 -11.07
C GLY A 162 6.44 -4.99 -9.54
N CYS A 163 7.29 -4.28 -8.81
CA CYS A 163 7.36 -4.40 -7.34
C CYS A 163 6.10 -3.92 -6.64
N CYS A 164 5.47 -2.85 -7.13
CA CYS A 164 4.21 -2.30 -6.62
C CYS A 164 2.97 -3.16 -6.94
N GLU A 165 3.08 -4.09 -7.90
CA GLU A 165 2.01 -5.03 -8.26
C GLU A 165 2.01 -6.28 -7.39
N LYS A 166 3.14 -6.56 -6.73
CA LYS A 166 3.28 -7.70 -5.82
C LYS A 166 2.63 -7.37 -4.47
N PRO A 167 1.89 -8.31 -3.86
CA PRO A 167 1.36 -8.14 -2.51
C PRO A 167 2.49 -7.90 -1.50
N LEU A 168 2.40 -6.81 -0.75
CA LEU A 168 3.29 -6.49 0.37
C LEU A 168 2.87 -7.22 1.65
N ARG A 169 1.56 -7.45 1.83
CA ARG A 169 0.98 -8.25 2.91
C ARG A 169 -0.20 -9.05 2.39
N LYS A 170 -0.40 -10.25 2.93
CA LYS A 170 -1.60 -11.06 2.71
C LYS A 170 -2.25 -11.39 4.05
N TYR A 171 -3.57 -11.32 4.14
CA TYR A 171 -4.30 -11.74 5.33
C TYR A 171 -5.70 -12.24 4.98
N ILE A 172 -6.30 -13.01 5.88
CA ILE A 172 -7.66 -13.51 5.72
C ILE A 172 -8.62 -12.58 6.48
N ARG A 173 -9.61 -12.04 5.76
CA ARG A 173 -10.68 -11.22 6.34
C ARG A 173 -11.99 -12.01 6.40
N PRO A 174 -12.65 -12.11 7.57
CA PRO A 174 -14.02 -12.59 7.65
C PRO A 174 -14.96 -11.67 6.86
N THR A 175 -15.93 -12.25 6.18
CA THR A 175 -16.95 -11.54 5.41
C THR A 175 -18.35 -11.94 5.90
N SER A 176 -19.36 -11.13 5.56
CA SER A 176 -20.75 -11.41 5.91
C SER A 176 -21.15 -12.81 5.48
N GLY A 177 -21.81 -13.56 6.37
CA GLY A 177 -22.17 -14.97 6.15
C GLY A 177 -21.05 -15.98 6.44
N GLY A 178 -20.05 -15.61 7.24
CA GLY A 178 -19.02 -16.54 7.75
C GLY A 178 -17.95 -16.95 6.75
N ARG A 179 -18.01 -16.44 5.50
CA ARG A 179 -17.00 -16.71 4.47
C ARG A 179 -15.70 -15.98 4.78
N LYS A 180 -14.58 -16.56 4.39
CA LYS A 180 -13.23 -15.99 4.52
C LYS A 180 -12.72 -15.53 3.16
N LYS A 181 -12.21 -14.30 3.07
CA LYS A 181 -11.62 -13.73 1.85
C LYS A 181 -10.13 -13.47 2.07
N LEU A 182 -9.30 -13.94 1.14
CA LEU A 182 -7.90 -13.53 1.08
C LEU A 182 -7.82 -12.08 0.60
N ILE A 183 -7.19 -11.22 1.40
CA ILE A 183 -6.88 -9.84 1.06
C ILE A 183 -5.39 -9.71 0.79
N GLU A 184 -5.06 -9.07 -0.32
CA GLU A 184 -3.70 -8.73 -0.71
C GLU A 184 -3.52 -7.21 -0.65
N VAL A 185 -2.63 -6.75 0.21
CA VAL A 185 -2.28 -5.33 0.31
C VAL A 185 -1.19 -5.04 -0.71
N ARG A 186 -1.45 -4.09 -1.61
CA ARG A 186 -0.49 -3.57 -2.60
C ARG A 186 -0.27 -2.09 -2.34
N GLY A 187 0.94 -1.62 -2.60
CA GLY A 187 1.35 -0.23 -2.31
C GLY A 187 2.29 0.30 -3.39
N HIS A 188 2.22 1.60 -3.64
CA HIS A 188 3.15 2.25 -4.56
C HIS A 188 4.48 2.52 -3.90
N CYS A 189 5.53 2.64 -4.71
CA CYS A 189 6.89 2.68 -4.19
C CYS A 189 7.13 3.93 -3.34
N THR A 190 7.62 3.71 -2.12
CA THR A 190 8.09 4.75 -1.19
C THR A 190 9.63 4.75 -1.16
N ALA A 191 10.23 5.58 -0.30
CA ALA A 191 11.65 5.55 0.00
C ALA A 191 12.14 4.20 0.56
N GLU A 192 11.24 3.33 1.01
CA GLU A 192 11.58 2.01 1.57
C GLU A 192 11.62 0.88 0.53
N CYS A 193 11.19 1.14 -0.72
CA CYS A 193 11.18 0.13 -1.76
C CYS A 193 12.60 -0.23 -2.20
N ALA A 194 13.01 -1.48 -1.96
CA ALA A 194 14.34 -2.00 -2.34
C ALA A 194 14.71 -1.77 -3.82
N CYS A 195 13.73 -1.85 -4.73
CA CYS A 195 13.98 -1.58 -6.15
C CYS A 195 14.25 -0.10 -6.43
N CYS A 196 13.51 0.81 -5.79
CA CYS A 196 13.76 2.25 -5.92
C CYS A 196 15.11 2.61 -5.34
N ILE A 197 15.41 2.09 -4.16
CA ILE A 197 16.69 2.28 -3.48
C ILE A 197 17.87 1.93 -4.40
N ARG A 198 17.86 0.73 -4.99
CA ARG A 198 18.92 0.31 -5.93
C ARG A 198 18.99 1.18 -7.18
N SER A 199 17.83 1.54 -7.73
CA SER A 199 17.77 2.35 -8.96
C SER A 199 18.19 3.80 -8.76
N GLN A 200 17.93 4.37 -7.58
CA GLN A 200 18.29 5.75 -7.25
C GLN A 200 19.73 5.87 -6.74
N GLY A 201 20.33 4.77 -6.26
CA GLY A 201 21.70 4.75 -5.76
C GLY A 201 21.89 5.41 -4.39
N TYR A 202 20.81 5.90 -3.76
CA TYR A 202 20.81 6.43 -2.38
C TYR A 202 19.58 5.92 -1.61
N TYR A 203 19.65 5.94 -0.28
CA TYR A 203 18.52 5.62 0.60
C TYR A 203 18.45 6.61 1.74
N LYS A 204 17.31 7.27 1.83
CA LYS A 204 16.89 8.07 2.98
C LYS A 204 15.64 7.39 3.55
N PRO A 205 15.71 6.82 4.76
CA PRO A 205 14.55 6.22 5.42
C PRO A 205 13.35 7.15 5.46
N HIS A 206 12.14 6.59 5.36
CA HIS A 206 10.92 7.37 5.56
C HIS A 206 10.92 8.00 6.96
N GLU A 207 10.69 9.31 7.05
CA GLU A 207 10.94 10.12 8.25
C GLU A 207 10.15 9.68 9.49
N ARG A 208 8.96 9.12 9.27
CA ARG A 208 8.06 8.63 10.34
C ARG A 208 8.36 7.20 10.80
N LEU A 209 9.36 6.54 10.24
CA LEU A 209 9.76 5.20 10.65
C LEU A 209 10.93 5.24 11.63
N PRO A 210 11.02 4.26 12.55
CA PRO A 210 12.21 4.07 13.37
C PRO A 210 13.50 4.04 12.53
N PRO A 211 14.65 4.41 13.11
CA PRO A 211 15.95 4.22 12.46
C PRO A 211 16.16 2.76 12.02
N THR A 212 16.95 2.56 10.99
CA THR A 212 17.33 1.22 10.51
C THR A 212 18.85 1.11 10.49
N ALA A 213 19.36 -0.06 10.85
CA ALA A 213 20.76 -0.42 10.70
C ALA A 213 21.09 -0.86 9.28
N PHE A 214 20.08 -1.13 8.44
CA PHE A 214 20.25 -1.67 7.09
C PHE A 214 20.11 -0.57 6.03
N THR A 215 21.19 -0.31 5.30
CA THR A 215 21.32 0.80 4.35
C THR A 215 21.44 0.29 2.91
N ASN A 216 21.77 1.19 1.98
CA ASN A 216 21.95 0.88 0.56
C ASN A 216 22.82 -0.33 0.24
N LYS A 217 23.82 -0.59 1.07
CA LYS A 217 24.79 -1.68 0.85
C LYS A 217 24.18 -3.07 1.06
N ASP A 218 23.01 -3.14 1.67
CA ASP A 218 22.35 -4.40 2.06
C ASP A 218 21.23 -4.83 1.07
N CYS A 219 21.13 -4.15 -0.09
CA CYS A 219 20.03 -4.25 -1.07
C CYS A 219 20.41 -4.88 -2.42
#